data_AF-A0A2E0SZX2-F1
#
_entry.id   AF-A0A2E0SZX2-F1
#
_cell.length_a   1.000
_cell.length_b   1.000
_cell.length_c   1.000
_cell.angle_alpha   90.00
_cell.angle_beta   90.00
_cell.angle_gamma   90.00
#
_symmetry.space_group_name_H-M   'P 1'
#
loop_
_entity.id
_entity.type
_entity.pdbx_description
1 polymer ?
#
loop_
_entity_poly.entity_id
_entity_poly.type
_entity_poly.pdbx_seq_one_letter_code
_entity_poly.pdbx_strand_id
1 'polypeptide(L)' 'WAADLDAVAYVGDDLGDLPAFDGLDVLAARGVATVRVAVASDEAPPILLNRADHVVEGPAGAQALLEELVGLVALASG' A
#
# COMPACT_ATOMS: atom_id res chain seq x y z
N TRP A 1 -6.51 -0.67 -18.84
CA TRP A 1 -5.82 0.14 -17.82
C TRP A 1 -6.86 0.51 -16.80
N ALA A 2 -6.85 -0.12 -15.61
CA ALA A 2 -7.51 0.25 -14.34
C ALA A 2 -8.72 1.23 -14.38
N ALA A 3 -9.56 1.16 -15.39
CA ALA A 3 -10.85 1.79 -15.41
C ALA A 3 -11.72 0.85 -14.58
N ASP A 4 -12.46 1.42 -13.62
CA ASP A 4 -13.35 0.71 -12.70
C ASP A 4 -12.70 0.12 -11.43
N LEU A 5 -11.56 0.66 -10.97
CA LEU A 5 -11.07 0.36 -9.62
C LEU A 5 -11.72 1.29 -8.59
N ASP A 6 -12.40 0.72 -7.59
CA ASP A 6 -12.91 1.47 -6.43
C ASP A 6 -11.80 1.79 -5.42
N ALA A 7 -10.83 0.88 -5.26
CA ALA A 7 -9.72 1.04 -4.33
C ALA A 7 -8.44 0.32 -4.78
N VAL A 8 -7.27 0.84 -4.36
CA VAL A 8 -5.94 0.26 -4.59
C VAL A 8 -5.04 0.47 -3.38
N ALA A 9 -4.32 -0.57 -2.95
CA ALA A 9 -3.22 -0.45 -2.00
C ALA A 9 -1.90 -0.85 -2.66
N TYR A 10 -0.81 -0.18 -2.30
CA TYR A 10 0.55 -0.58 -2.66
C TYR A 10 1.38 -0.78 -1.39
N VAL A 11 2.14 -1.87 -1.33
CA VAL A 11 3.01 -2.25 -0.20
C VAL A 11 4.43 -2.42 -0.74
N GLY A 12 5.39 -1.64 -0.22
CA GLY A 12 6.78 -1.64 -0.69
C GLY A 12 7.78 -1.24 0.40
N ASP A 13 9.06 -1.49 0.19
CA ASP A 13 10.13 -1.39 1.19
C ASP A 13 11.41 -0.69 0.71
N ASP A 14 11.49 -0.20 -0.54
CA ASP A 14 12.71 0.41 -1.06
C ASP A 14 12.47 1.74 -1.82
N LEU A 15 13.56 2.31 -2.36
CA LEU A 15 13.50 3.56 -3.13
C LEU A 15 12.70 3.42 -4.44
N GLY A 16 12.73 2.23 -5.05
CA GLY A 16 12.05 1.88 -6.29
C GLY A 16 10.52 1.86 -6.17
N ASP A 17 9.99 1.90 -4.95
CA ASP A 17 8.55 1.96 -4.67
C ASP A 17 7.95 3.37 -4.70
N LEU A 18 8.77 4.42 -4.64
CA LEU A 18 8.28 5.81 -4.71
C LEU A 18 7.49 6.13 -5.99
N PRO A 19 7.88 5.65 -7.20
CA PRO A 19 7.05 5.78 -8.39
C PRO A 19 5.67 5.11 -8.28
N ALA A 20 5.54 4.04 -7.50
CA ALA A 20 4.23 3.43 -7.24
C ALA A 20 3.38 4.34 -6.35
N PHE A 21 3.96 4.99 -5.34
CA PHE A 21 3.26 6.01 -4.55
C PHE A 21 2.81 7.20 -5.39
N ASP A 22 3.62 7.63 -6.37
CA ASP A 22 3.23 8.65 -7.36
C ASP A 22 2.07 8.18 -8.24
N GLY A 23 2.08 6.90 -8.64
CA GLY A 23 0.95 6.27 -9.34
C GLY A 23 -0.34 6.31 -8.51
N LEU A 24 -0.25 6.07 -7.20
CA LEU A 24 -1.39 6.20 -6.29
C LEU A 24 -1.88 7.64 -6.17
N ASP A 25 -1.00 8.65 -6.13
CA ASP A 25 -1.40 10.07 -6.18
C ASP A 25 -2.25 10.38 -7.44
N VAL A 26 -1.85 9.85 -8.59
CA VAL A 26 -2.60 10.04 -9.86
C VAL A 26 -3.97 9.36 -9.81
N LEU A 27 -4.08 8.18 -9.20
CA LEU A 27 -5.35 7.46 -9.05
C LEU A 27 -6.27 8.16 -8.03
N ALA A 28 -5.71 8.64 -6.91
CA ALA A 28 -6.44 9.41 -5.91
C ALA A 28 -7.04 10.69 -6.52
N ALA A 29 -6.28 11.41 -7.36
CA ALA A 29 -6.77 12.58 -8.08
C ALA A 29 -7.93 12.28 -9.06
N ARG A 30 -8.12 11.00 -9.43
CA ARG A 30 -9.23 10.52 -10.27
C ARG A 30 -10.40 9.95 -9.45
N GLY A 31 -10.32 10.00 -8.12
CA GLY A 31 -11.38 9.56 -7.21
C GLY A 31 -11.28 8.10 -6.74
N VAL A 32 -10.19 7.39 -7.05
CA VAL A 32 -9.94 6.04 -6.54
C VAL A 32 -9.45 6.12 -5.09
N ALA A 33 -9.96 5.28 -4.20
CA ALA A 33 -9.43 5.18 -2.84
C ALA A 33 -8.04 4.53 -2.86
N THR A 34 -7.01 5.19 -2.34
CA THR A 34 -5.64 4.68 -2.38
C THR A 34 -5.00 4.58 -1.01
N VAL A 35 -4.18 3.57 -0.77
CA VAL A 35 -3.37 3.41 0.45
C VAL A 35 -1.92 3.09 0.11
N ARG A 36 -1.00 3.87 0.67
CA ARG A 36 0.45 3.67 0.61
C ARG A 36 0.91 2.97 1.89
N VAL A 37 1.47 1.79 1.76
CA VAL A 37 2.06 1.08 2.89
C VAL A 37 3.55 0.94 2.66
N ALA A 38 4.34 1.44 3.60
CA ALA A 38 5.77 1.18 3.62
C ALA A 38 6.08 0.03 4.59
N VAL A 39 6.96 -0.87 4.18
CA VAL A 39 7.53 -1.89 5.04
C VAL A 39 8.86 -1.35 5.55
N ALA A 40 8.96 -1.15 6.86
CA ALA A 40 10.21 -0.73 7.49
C ALA A 40 11.23 -1.87 7.38
N SER A 41 12.35 -1.56 6.72
CA SER A 41 13.50 -2.44 6.53
C SER A 41 14.77 -1.59 6.47
N ASP A 42 15.94 -2.23 6.43
CA ASP A 42 17.22 -1.53 6.20
C ASP A 42 17.33 -0.93 4.79
N GLU A 43 16.46 -1.36 3.86
CA GLU A 43 16.39 -0.88 2.48
C GLU A 43 15.45 0.33 2.33
N ALA A 44 14.53 0.52 3.30
CA ALA A 44 13.52 1.56 3.28
C ALA A 44 14.12 2.94 3.57
N PRO A 45 14.16 3.85 2.57
CA PRO A 45 14.69 5.17 2.80
C PRO A 45 13.67 6.01 3.62
N PRO A 46 14.10 6.98 4.45
CA PRO A 46 13.19 7.81 5.25
C PRO A 46 12.09 8.51 4.44
N ILE A 47 12.36 8.84 3.18
CA ILE A 47 11.38 9.46 2.29
C ILE A 47 10.21 8.52 1.96
N LEU A 48 10.43 7.21 1.86
CA LEU A 48 9.37 6.22 1.65
C LEU A 48 8.48 6.14 2.90
N LEU A 49 9.10 5.99 4.07
CA LEU A 49 8.40 5.92 5.36
C LEU A 49 7.54 7.17 5.62
N ASN A 50 8.08 8.36 5.31
CA ASN A 50 7.36 9.62 5.52
C ASN A 50 6.19 9.83 4.54
N ARG A 51 6.20 9.20 3.36
CA ARG A 51 5.11 9.29 2.38
C ARG A 51 4.02 8.24 2.60
N ALA A 52 4.29 7.21 3.39
CA ALA A 52 3.35 6.14 3.62
C ALA A 52 2.20 6.60 4.51
N ASP A 53 0.99 6.10 4.21
CA ASP A 53 -0.17 6.28 5.08
C ASP A 53 -0.06 5.33 6.28
N HIS A 54 0.53 4.16 6.07
CA HIS A 54 0.83 3.18 7.10
C HIS A 54 2.24 2.60 6.95
N VAL A 55 2.89 2.35 8.09
CA VAL A 55 4.18 1.66 8.13
C VAL A 55 4.00 0.35 8.88
N VAL A 56 4.54 -0.74 8.32
CA VAL A 56 4.58 -2.07 8.95
C VAL A 56 6.02 -2.50 9.19
N GLU A 57 6.26 -3.28 10.24
CA GLU A 57 7.61 -3.73 10.60
C GLU A 57 7.99 -5.00 9.82
N GLY A 58 8.88 -4.83 8.83
CA GLY A 58 9.46 -5.92 8.05
C GLY A 58 8.46 -6.81 7.31
N PRO A 59 8.96 -7.88 6.65
CA PRO A 59 8.11 -8.79 5.87
C PRO A 59 7.00 -9.47 6.68
N ALA A 60 7.23 -9.73 7.96
CA ALA A 60 6.23 -10.32 8.85
C ALA A 60 5.04 -9.36 9.10
N GLY A 61 5.31 -8.06 9.25
CA GLY A 61 4.27 -7.04 9.36
C GLY A 61 3.44 -6.92 8.06
N ALA A 62 4.11 -6.97 6.91
CA ALA A 62 3.43 -6.99 5.61
C ALA A 62 2.53 -8.23 5.44
N GLN A 63 3.02 -9.41 5.83
CA GLN A 63 2.22 -10.64 5.81
C GLN A 63 0.97 -10.52 6.70
N ALA A 64 1.12 -10.06 7.94
CA ALA A 64 0.01 -9.91 8.86
C ALA A 64 -1.07 -8.96 8.32
N LEU A 65 -0.66 -7.85 7.69
CA LEU A 65 -1.58 -6.92 7.01
C LEU A 65 -2.36 -7.62 5.90
N LEU A 66 -1.69 -8.41 5.05
CA LEU A 66 -2.35 -9.13 3.96
C LEU A 66 -3.35 -10.18 4.49
N GLU A 67 -3.00 -10.90 5.55
CA GLU A 67 -3.89 -11.87 6.19
C GLU A 67 -5.15 -11.19 6.74
N GLU A 68 -5.02 -10.03 7.38
CA GLU A 68 -6.16 -9.24 7.86
C GLU A 68 -7.06 -8.78 6.70
N LEU A 69 -6.48 -8.25 5.63
CA LEU A 69 -7.21 -7.83 4.44
C LEU A 69 -7.99 -8.99 3.80
N VAL A 70 -7.38 -10.17 3.69
CA VAL A 70 -8.06 -11.38 3.19
C VAL A 70 -9.25 -11.72 4.07
N GLY A 71 -9.09 -11.67 5.39
CA GLY A 71 -10.18 -11.92 6.34
C GLY A 71 -11.34 -10.93 6.18
N LEU A 72 -11.04 -9.64 6.06
CA LEU A 72 -12.04 -8.59 5.87
C LEU A 72 -12.82 -8.75 4.55
N VAL A 73 -12.12 -9.02 3.44
CA VAL A 73 -12.74 -9.22 2.13
C VAL A 73 -13.61 -10.48 2.10
N ALA A 74 -13.16 -11.56 2.73
CA ALA A 74 -13.95 -12.79 2.82
C ALA A 74 -15.26 -12.58 3.59
N LEU A 75 -15.22 -11.80 4.68
CA LEU A 75 -16.41 -11.45 5.47
C LEU A 75 -17.38 -10.53 4.72
N ALA A 76 -16.86 -9.59 3.93
CA ALA A 76 -17.70 -8.68 3.13
C ALA A 76 -18.37 -9.36 1.92
N SER A 77 -17.88 -10.55 1.53
CA SER A 77 -18.34 -11.28 0.35
C SER A 77 -19.32 -12.43 0.67
N GLY A 78 -19.61 -12.68 1.95
CA GLY A 78 -20.57 -13.68 2.42
C GLY A 78 -21.85 -13.06 2.94
#